data_AF-A0A2R5ESZ5-F1
#
_entry.id   AF-A0A2R5ESZ5-F1
#
_cell.length_a   1.000
_cell.length_b   1.000
_cell.length_c   1.000
_cell.angle_alpha   90.00
_cell.angle_beta   90.00
_cell.angle_gamma   90.00
#
_symmetry.space_group_name_H-M   'P 1'
#
loop_
_entity.id
_entity.type
_entity.pdbx_description
1 polymer ?
#
loop_
_entity_poly.entity_id
_entity_poly.type
_entity_poly.pdbx_seq_one_letter_code
_entity_poly.pdbx_strand_id
1 'polypeptide(L)'
;MQVSFKQMFMRKLISAAIATSLFSILYAWFGPDPFGDKARFYSLSDRLHEAIGYTMIYMMYAAPAIYIYGVITSVISELISRAATSHQWLRLVISAILHIAFGLILLYISLLAAVLFFMADTLLVLFRKKSYTIKYTLASLLLPLTIWLACLAYIHIMG
;
A
#
# COMPACT_ATOMS: atom_id res chain seq x y z
N MET A 1 13.81 9.27 20.58
CA MET A 1 14.55 8.05 20.22
C MET A 1 14.77 8.05 18.70
N GLN A 2 15.99 8.24 18.22
CA GLN A 2 16.27 8.18 16.78
C GLN A 2 16.24 6.72 16.33
N VAL A 3 15.21 6.33 15.59
CA VAL A 3 15.11 4.99 14.99
C VAL A 3 16.14 4.90 13.87
N SER A 4 16.99 3.88 13.91
CA SER A 4 18.04 3.68 12.90
C SER A 4 17.45 3.57 11.49
N PHE A 5 18.22 3.99 10.48
CA PHE A 5 17.79 3.94 9.09
C PHE A 5 17.32 2.53 8.68
N LYS A 6 18.04 1.48 9.10
CA LYS A 6 17.68 0.08 8.88
C LYS A 6 16.26 -0.24 9.39
N GLN A 7 15.95 0.16 10.62
CA GLN A 7 14.64 -0.10 11.23
C GLN A 7 13.52 0.68 10.55
N MET A 8 13.81 1.93 10.16
CA MET A 8 12.88 2.74 9.38
C MET A 8 12.59 2.10 8.01
N PHE A 9 13.62 1.72 7.26
CA PHE A 9 13.48 1.13 5.93
C PHE A 9 12.72 -0.21 5.96
N MET A 10 13.02 -1.08 6.94
CA MET A 10 12.27 -2.33 7.14
C MET A 10 10.78 -2.08 7.39
N ARG A 11 10.45 -1.08 8.20
CA ARG A 11 9.06 -0.69 8.42
C ARG A 11 8.39 -0.26 7.13
N LYS A 12 9.04 0.56 6.30
CA LYS A 12 8.49 1.03 5.01
C LYS A 12 8.20 -0.14 4.06
N LEU A 13 9.05 -1.16 4.01
CA LEU A 13 8.78 -2.35 3.20
C LEU A 13 7.55 -3.14 3.67
N ILE A 14 7.35 -3.24 4.99
CA ILE A 14 6.14 -3.89 5.55
C ILE A 14 4.90 -3.02 5.27
N SER A 15 5.01 -1.69 5.42
CA SER A 15 3.95 -0.74 5.07
C SER A 15 3.57 -0.87 3.59
N ALA A 16 4.55 -1.03 2.70
CA ALA A 16 4.32 -1.24 1.27
C ALA A 16 3.54 -2.54 1.01
N ALA A 17 3.85 -3.63 1.72
CA ALA A 17 3.12 -4.90 1.60
C ALA A 17 1.64 -4.77 1.99
N ILE A 18 1.38 -4.10 3.13
CA ILE A 18 0.04 -3.85 3.64
C ILE A 18 -0.71 -2.92 2.69
N ALA A 19 -0.10 -1.80 2.30
CA ALA A 19 -0.69 -0.80 1.43
C ALA A 19 -1.04 -1.36 0.06
N THR A 20 -0.13 -2.11 -0.55
CA THR A 20 -0.36 -2.83 -1.81
C THR A 20 -1.60 -3.73 -1.70
N SER A 21 -1.70 -4.46 -0.60
CA SER A 21 -2.77 -5.44 -0.41
C SER A 21 -4.13 -4.81 -0.22
N LEU A 22 -4.18 -3.79 0.64
CA LEU A 22 -5.39 -3.01 0.84
C LEU A 22 -5.77 -2.24 -0.43
N PHE A 23 -4.80 -1.62 -1.10
CA PHE A 23 -5.05 -0.85 -2.32
C PHE A 23 -5.64 -1.73 -3.42
N SER A 24 -5.00 -2.85 -3.74
CA SER A 24 -5.45 -3.71 -4.83
C SER A 24 -6.85 -4.25 -4.60
N ILE A 25 -7.18 -4.65 -3.36
CA ILE A 25 -8.52 -5.12 -3.00
C ILE A 25 -9.52 -3.97 -3.06
N LEU A 26 -9.28 -2.87 -2.33
CA LEU A 26 -10.23 -1.76 -2.26
C LEU A 26 -10.46 -1.13 -3.64
N TYR A 27 -9.41 -0.93 -4.42
CA TYR A 27 -9.51 -0.32 -5.73
C TYR A 27 -10.15 -1.26 -6.77
N ALA A 28 -9.98 -2.58 -6.66
CA ALA A 28 -10.75 -3.54 -7.45
C ALA A 28 -12.26 -3.48 -7.17
N TRP A 29 -12.64 -3.26 -5.91
CA TRP A 29 -14.04 -3.25 -5.49
C TRP A 29 -14.76 -1.92 -5.71
N PHE A 30 -14.04 -0.80 -5.67
CA PHE A 30 -14.66 0.53 -5.70
C PHE A 30 -14.13 1.43 -6.83
N GLY A 31 -13.03 1.03 -7.47
CA GLY A 31 -12.45 1.75 -8.60
C GLY A 31 -13.23 1.56 -9.89
N PRO A 32 -13.00 2.43 -10.87
CA PRO A 32 -13.54 2.27 -12.22
C PRO A 32 -12.94 1.04 -12.91
N ASP A 33 -13.68 0.48 -13.87
CA ASP A 33 -13.20 -0.58 -14.76
C ASP A 33 -11.88 -0.14 -15.44
N PRO A 34 -10.78 -0.88 -15.28
CA PRO A 34 -9.48 -0.52 -15.86
C PRO A 34 -9.44 -0.62 -17.39
N PHE A 35 -10.37 -1.35 -18.01
CA PHE A 35 -10.52 -1.52 -19.46
C PHE A 35 -11.57 -0.59 -20.08
N GLY A 36 -12.26 0.20 -19.25
CA GLY A 36 -13.22 1.22 -19.71
C GLY A 36 -14.56 0.65 -20.19
N ASP A 37 -14.79 -0.65 -19.98
CA ASP A 37 -16.08 -1.26 -20.27
C ASP A 37 -17.11 -0.84 -19.20
N LYS A 38 -18.35 -0.63 -19.65
CA LYS A 38 -19.47 -0.45 -18.71
C LYS A 38 -19.84 -1.83 -18.21
N ALA A 39 -19.15 -2.31 -17.19
CA ALA A 39 -19.47 -3.56 -16.51
C ALA A 39 -20.97 -3.58 -16.17
N ARG A 40 -21.69 -4.52 -16.77
CA ARG A 40 -23.11 -4.75 -16.50
C ARG A 40 -23.19 -5.82 -15.43
N PHE A 41 -23.19 -5.40 -14.17
CA PHE A 41 -23.34 -6.31 -13.04
C PHE A 41 -24.78 -6.81 -12.97
N TYR A 42 -25.02 -8.02 -13.47
CA TYR A 42 -26.33 -8.66 -13.39
C TYR A 42 -26.53 -9.41 -12.07
N SER A 43 -25.44 -9.71 -11.34
CA SER A 43 -25.47 -10.36 -10.02
C SER A 43 -24.28 -10.01 -9.11
N LEU A 44 -24.40 -10.32 -7.82
CA LEU A 44 -23.30 -10.22 -6.85
C LEU A 44 -22.13 -11.16 -7.18
N SER A 45 -22.42 -12.32 -7.78
CA SER A 45 -21.39 -13.27 -8.21
C SER A 45 -20.51 -12.69 -9.31
N ASP A 46 -21.11 -12.00 -10.29
CA ASP A 46 -20.37 -11.37 -11.38
C ASP A 46 -19.45 -10.28 -10.84
N ARG A 47 -19.94 -9.47 -9.88
CA ARG A 47 -19.12 -8.43 -9.23
C ARG A 47 -17.96 -9.02 -8.44
N LEU A 48 -18.18 -10.11 -7.71
CA LEU A 48 -17.14 -10.81 -6.96
C LEU A 48 -16.06 -11.35 -7.89
N HIS A 49 -16.46 -12.01 -8.98
CA HIS A 49 -15.55 -12.58 -9.95
C HIS A 49 -14.68 -11.49 -10.60
N GLU A 50 -15.29 -10.39 -11.04
CA GLU A 50 -14.58 -9.25 -11.64
C GLU A 50 -13.63 -8.58 -10.63
N ALA A 51 -14.06 -8.36 -9.39
CA ALA A 51 -13.22 -7.78 -8.35
C ALA A 51 -12.00 -8.66 -8.02
N ILE A 52 -12.13 -9.99 -8.07
CA ILE A 52 -10.98 -10.90 -7.91
C ILE A 52 -10.01 -10.74 -9.08
N GLY A 53 -10.52 -10.68 -10.32
CA GLY A 53 -9.72 -10.43 -11.51
C GLY A 53 -8.96 -9.10 -11.46
N TYR A 54 -9.65 -8.02 -11.08
CA TYR A 54 -9.02 -6.70 -10.93
C TYR A 54 -8.03 -6.65 -9.77
N THR A 55 -8.29 -7.35 -8.67
CA THR A 55 -7.33 -7.46 -7.56
C THR A 55 -6.02 -8.08 -8.05
N MET A 56 -6.09 -9.12 -8.89
CA MET A 56 -4.93 -9.74 -9.52
C MET A 56 -4.16 -8.74 -10.40
N ILE A 57 -4.86 -7.97 -11.24
CA ILE A 57 -4.27 -6.95 -12.11
C ILE A 57 -3.59 -5.86 -11.29
N TYR A 58 -4.29 -5.26 -10.32
CA TYR A 58 -3.72 -4.20 -9.49
C TYR A 58 -2.54 -4.69 -8.65
N MET A 59 -2.53 -5.95 -8.21
CA MET A 59 -1.33 -6.53 -7.59
C MET A 59 -0.11 -6.51 -8.52
N MET A 60 -0.28 -6.75 -9.82
CA MET A 60 0.85 -6.73 -10.76
C MET A 60 1.35 -5.30 -11.06
N TYR A 61 0.44 -4.32 -11.14
CA TYR A 61 0.81 -2.96 -11.57
C TYR A 61 1.00 -1.98 -10.41
N ALA A 62 0.15 -2.03 -9.39
CA ALA A 62 0.24 -1.14 -8.23
C ALA A 62 1.35 -1.56 -7.27
N ALA A 63 1.62 -2.87 -7.11
CA ALA A 63 2.67 -3.31 -6.19
C ALA A 63 4.04 -2.71 -6.56
N PRO A 64 4.55 -2.83 -7.81
CA PRO A 64 5.84 -2.22 -8.17
C PRO A 64 5.86 -0.71 -7.93
N ALA A 65 4.77 -0.01 -8.27
CA ALA A 65 4.64 1.42 -8.02
C ALA A 65 4.73 1.76 -6.52
N ILE A 66 4.00 1.03 -5.66
CA ILE A 66 4.00 1.26 -4.21
C ILE A 66 5.36 0.89 -3.59
N TYR A 67 5.98 -0.23 -4.01
CA TYR A 67 7.28 -0.66 -3.50
C TYR A 67 8.43 0.24 -3.91
N ILE A 68 8.42 0.78 -5.13
CA ILE A 68 9.48 1.65 -5.61
C ILE A 68 9.17 3.09 -5.19
N TYR A 69 8.13 3.68 -5.78
CA TYR A 69 7.80 5.09 -5.59
C TYR A 69 7.28 5.37 -4.17
N GLY A 70 6.36 4.55 -3.66
CA GLY A 70 5.78 4.74 -2.31
C GLY A 70 6.83 4.64 -1.20
N VAL A 71 7.74 3.66 -1.27
CA VAL A 71 8.82 3.52 -0.28
C VAL A 71 9.79 4.71 -0.35
N ILE A 72 10.23 5.11 -1.55
CA ILE A 72 11.17 6.23 -1.73
C ILE A 72 10.57 7.52 -1.15
N THR A 73 9.35 7.87 -1.56
CA THR A 73 8.68 9.10 -1.11
C THR A 73 8.37 9.07 0.38
N SER A 74 8.02 7.91 0.95
CA SER A 74 7.79 7.78 2.39
C SER A 74 9.08 7.89 3.22
N VAL A 75 10.22 7.41 2.69
CA VAL A 75 11.55 7.62 3.31
C VAL A 75 11.90 9.10 3.29
N ILE A 76 11.77 9.76 2.14
CA ILE A 76 12.03 11.21 2.00
C ILE A 76 11.14 12.00 2.96
N SER A 77 9.84 11.69 3.01
CA SER A 77 8.87 12.34 3.91
C SER A 77 9.29 12.24 5.37
N GLU A 78 9.77 11.07 5.80
CA GLU A 78 10.20 10.89 7.17
C GLU A 78 11.52 11.60 7.48
N LEU A 79 12.48 11.60 6.56
CA LEU A 79 13.73 12.35 6.71
C LEU A 79 13.44 13.86 6.86
N ILE A 80 12.60 14.42 6.00
CA ILE A 80 12.19 15.82 6.07
C ILE A 80 11.47 16.11 7.39
N SER A 81 10.51 15.26 7.78
CA SER A 81 9.77 15.46 9.05
C SER A 81 10.69 15.47 10.28
N ARG A 82 11.69 14.57 10.31
CA ARG A 82 12.67 14.48 11.41
C ARG A 82 13.63 15.67 11.43
N ALA A 83 14.00 16.20 10.26
CA ALA A 83 14.83 17.39 10.15
C ALA A 83 14.05 18.66 10.56
N ALA A 84 12.76 18.72 10.23
CA ALA A 84 11.93 19.88 10.50
C ALA A 84 11.56 20.06 11.98
N THR A 85 11.40 18.96 12.74
CA THR A 85 10.97 19.06 14.14
C THR A 85 11.30 17.83 15.01
N SER A 86 11.56 18.09 16.29
CA SER A 86 11.73 17.05 17.31
C SER A 86 10.40 16.56 17.90
N HIS A 87 9.32 17.35 17.78
CA HIS A 87 8.01 17.03 18.33
C HIS A 87 7.28 15.97 17.51
N GLN A 88 6.86 14.89 18.16
CA GLN A 88 6.28 13.73 17.48
C GLN A 88 5.00 14.06 16.70
N TRP A 89 4.11 14.87 17.27
CA TRP A 89 2.85 15.24 16.60
C TRP A 89 3.10 16.07 15.34
N LEU A 90 4.01 17.05 15.39
CA LEU A 90 4.41 17.84 14.21
C LEU A 90 5.07 16.96 13.14
N ARG A 91 5.89 15.98 13.53
CA ARG A 91 6.46 15.02 12.56
C ARG A 91 5.39 14.26 11.80
N LEU A 92 4.34 13.81 12.49
CA LEU A 92 3.22 13.12 11.87
C LEU A 92 2.45 14.05 10.91
N VAL A 93 2.19 15.29 11.32
CA VAL A 93 1.52 16.29 10.47
C VAL A 93 2.33 16.59 9.21
N ILE A 94 3.63 16.88 9.35
CA ILE A 94 4.51 17.17 8.20
C ILE A 94 4.60 15.95 7.28
N SER A 95 4.76 14.75 7.84
CA SER A 95 4.78 13.52 7.05
C SER A 95 3.47 13.29 6.30
N ALA A 96 2.31 13.55 6.93
CA ALA A 96 1.00 13.42 6.31
C ALA A 96 0.85 14.40 5.13
N ILE A 97 1.22 15.66 5.31
CA ILE A 97 1.21 16.68 4.24
C ILE A 97 2.09 16.23 3.07
N LEU A 98 3.28 15.69 3.34
CA LEU A 98 4.18 15.20 2.30
C LEU A 98 3.61 13.97 1.57
N HIS A 99 2.98 13.03 2.28
CA HIS A 99 2.32 11.89 1.63
C HIS A 99 1.15 12.32 0.75
N ILE A 100 0.38 13.35 1.16
CA ILE A 100 -0.66 13.93 0.31
C ILE A 100 -0.04 14.58 -0.93
N ALA A 101 1.01 15.39 -0.75
CA ALA A 101 1.69 16.05 -1.86
C ALA A 101 2.28 15.06 -2.89
N PHE A 102 3.01 14.04 -2.43
CA PHE A 102 3.53 12.97 -3.31
C PHE A 102 2.39 12.09 -3.88
N GLY A 103 1.37 11.83 -3.09
CA GLY A 103 0.19 11.09 -3.49
C GLY A 103 -0.62 11.78 -4.58
N LEU A 104 -0.49 13.09 -4.78
CA LEU A 104 -1.25 13.82 -5.81
C LEU A 104 -0.66 13.72 -7.23
N ILE A 105 0.48 13.04 -7.44
CA ILE A 105 1.12 12.94 -8.77
C ILE A 105 0.22 12.27 -9.83
N LEU A 106 -0.51 11.20 -9.48
CA LEU A 106 -1.52 10.55 -10.34
C LEU A 106 -2.94 10.78 -9.78
N LEU A 107 -3.19 12.00 -9.28
CA LEU A 107 -4.49 12.43 -8.74
C LEU A 107 -5.00 11.49 -7.62
N TYR A 108 -6.27 11.12 -7.66
CA TYR A 108 -6.95 10.40 -6.59
C TYR A 108 -6.45 8.94 -6.43
N ILE A 109 -5.94 8.31 -7.49
CA ILE A 109 -5.50 6.90 -7.47
C ILE A 109 -4.24 6.75 -6.63
N SER A 110 -3.20 7.53 -6.96
CA SER A 110 -1.98 7.54 -6.16
C SER A 110 -2.19 8.12 -4.78
N LEU A 111 -3.17 9.02 -4.60
CA LEU A 111 -3.50 9.58 -3.29
C LEU A 111 -4.06 8.50 -2.37
N LEU A 112 -4.97 7.65 -2.86
CA LEU A 112 -5.48 6.51 -2.11
C LEU A 112 -4.33 5.59 -1.67
N ALA A 113 -3.43 5.24 -2.60
CA ALA A 113 -2.27 4.42 -2.29
C ALA A 113 -1.36 5.07 -1.23
N ALA A 114 -1.08 6.37 -1.35
CA ALA A 114 -0.26 7.11 -0.40
C ALA A 114 -0.89 7.22 0.99
N VAL A 115 -2.21 7.40 1.07
CA VAL A 115 -2.95 7.41 2.35
C VAL A 115 -2.90 6.03 3.00
N LEU A 116 -3.16 4.96 2.26
CA LEU A 116 -3.07 3.59 2.78
C LEU A 116 -1.65 3.26 3.27
N PHE A 117 -0.63 3.71 2.53
CA PHE A 117 0.77 3.59 2.93
C PHE A 117 1.05 4.34 4.23
N PHE A 118 0.66 5.60 4.30
CA PHE A 118 0.86 6.44 5.49
C PHE A 118 0.16 5.86 6.72
N MET A 119 -1.07 5.37 6.55
CA MET A 119 -1.81 4.69 7.62
C MET A 119 -1.09 3.43 8.08
N ALA A 120 -0.70 2.54 7.16
CA ALA A 120 0.04 1.32 7.51
C ALA A 120 1.34 1.64 8.26
N ASP A 121 2.11 2.62 7.79
CA ASP A 121 3.34 3.06 8.44
C ASP A 121 3.10 3.63 9.84
N THR A 122 2.07 4.48 9.99
CA THR A 122 1.72 5.09 11.27
C THR A 122 1.24 4.06 12.28
N LEU A 123 0.39 3.11 11.87
CA LEU A 123 -0.07 2.02 12.73
C LEU A 123 1.11 1.16 13.20
N LEU A 124 2.06 0.87 12.31
CA LEU A 124 3.27 0.13 12.65
C LEU A 124 4.15 0.89 13.66
N VAL A 125 4.24 2.22 13.56
CA VAL A 125 4.93 3.07 14.55
C VAL A 125 4.23 3.02 15.91
N LEU A 126 2.89 3.11 15.92
CA LEU A 126 2.11 3.22 17.15
C LEU A 126 2.01 1.90 17.92
N PHE A 127 1.84 0.78 17.23
CA PHE A 127 1.53 -0.50 17.87
C PHE A 127 2.73 -1.40 18.10
N ARG A 128 3.85 -1.20 17.39
CA ARG A 128 4.99 -2.12 17.48
C ARG A 128 6.00 -1.68 18.52
N LYS A 129 6.10 -2.47 19.60
CA LYS A 129 7.06 -2.25 20.70
C LYS A 129 8.43 -2.92 20.46
N LYS A 130 8.53 -3.85 19.50
CA LYS A 130 9.76 -4.61 19.20
C LYS A 130 10.37 -4.21 17.85
N SER A 131 11.70 -4.24 17.78
CA SER A 131 12.45 -3.99 16.55
C SER A 131 12.06 -4.95 15.42
N TYR A 132 12.10 -4.45 14.19
CA TYR A 132 11.90 -5.23 12.97
C TYR A 132 13.12 -6.10 12.69
N THR A 133 12.86 -7.33 12.22
CA THR A 133 13.89 -8.26 11.76
C THR A 133 13.78 -8.43 10.25
N ILE A 134 14.91 -8.80 9.61
CA ILE A 134 14.94 -9.10 8.17
C ILE A 134 13.93 -10.21 7.85
N LYS A 135 13.88 -11.26 8.68
CA LYS A 135 12.94 -12.39 8.52
C LYS A 135 11.49 -11.92 8.43
N TYR A 136 11.03 -11.08 9.35
CA TYR A 136 9.65 -10.57 9.30
C TYR A 136 9.40 -9.58 8.16
N THR A 137 10.43 -8.83 7.78
CA THR A 137 10.35 -7.89 6.64
C THR A 137 10.15 -8.67 5.34
N LEU A 138 10.97 -9.70 5.10
CA LEU A 138 10.84 -10.56 3.93
C LEU A 138 9.53 -11.37 3.98
N ALA A 139 9.13 -11.88 5.15
CA ALA A 139 7.86 -12.58 5.30
C ALA A 139 6.64 -11.69 4.97
N SER A 140 6.74 -10.36 5.13
CA SER A 140 5.64 -9.46 4.75
C SER A 140 5.35 -9.47 3.25
N LEU A 141 6.33 -9.78 2.40
CA LEU A 141 6.15 -9.94 0.95
C LEU A 141 5.24 -11.11 0.60
N LEU A 142 5.11 -12.09 1.51
CA LEU A 142 4.18 -13.20 1.31
C LEU A 142 2.74 -12.73 1.30
N LEU A 143 2.41 -11.61 1.96
CA LEU A 143 1.03 -11.12 2.05
C LEU A 143 0.46 -10.70 0.67
N PRO A 144 1.07 -9.78 -0.09
CA PRO A 144 0.59 -9.48 -1.44
C PRO A 144 0.76 -10.68 -2.39
N LEU A 145 1.81 -11.49 -2.23
CA LEU A 145 2.06 -12.66 -3.08
C LEU A 145 0.97 -13.74 -2.91
N THR A 146 0.55 -14.05 -1.69
CA THR A 146 -0.49 -15.06 -1.44
C THR A 146 -1.85 -14.59 -1.94
N ILE A 147 -2.16 -13.29 -1.79
CA ILE A 147 -3.38 -12.71 -2.36
C ILE A 147 -3.35 -12.86 -3.88
N TRP A 148 -2.26 -12.47 -4.54
CA TRP A 148 -2.14 -12.58 -5.99
C TRP A 148 -2.27 -14.03 -6.47
N LEU A 149 -1.57 -14.98 -5.83
CA LEU A 149 -1.66 -16.42 -6.15
C LEU A 149 -3.08 -16.97 -5.93
N ALA A 150 -3.76 -16.54 -4.86
CA ALA A 150 -5.14 -16.95 -4.59
C ALA A 150 -6.11 -16.42 -5.66
N CYS A 151 -5.97 -15.15 -6.07
CA CYS A 151 -6.76 -14.58 -7.15
C CYS A 151 -6.48 -15.29 -8.49
N LEU A 152 -5.21 -15.54 -8.80
CA LEU A 152 -4.80 -16.25 -10.01
C LEU A 152 -5.38 -17.66 -10.07
N ALA A 153 -5.28 -18.42 -8.97
CA ALA A 153 -5.84 -19.76 -8.87
C ALA A 153 -7.36 -19.74 -9.04
N TYR A 154 -8.05 -18.78 -8.42
CA TYR A 154 -9.50 -18.63 -8.57
C TYR A 154 -9.91 -18.38 -10.02
N ILE A 155 -9.29 -17.38 -10.68
CA ILE A 155 -9.60 -17.05 -12.08
C ILE A 155 -9.31 -18.25 -13.00
N HIS A 156 -8.19 -18.95 -12.78
CA HIS A 156 -7.87 -20.11 -13.60
C HIS A 156 -8.88 -21.27 -13.45
N ILE A 157 -9.51 -21.41 -12.28
CA ILE A 157 -10.51 -22.46 -12.02
C ILE A 157 -11.90 -22.06 -12.53
N MET A 158 -12.27 -20.79 -12.36
CA MET A 158 -13.64 -20.30 -12.57
C MET A 158 -13.88 -19.70 -13.97
N GLY A 159 -12.81 -19.45 -14.74
CA GLY A 159 -12.87 -18.79 -16.04
C GLY A 159 -12.84 -17.27 -15.92
#